data_AF-A0A1H8KF52-F1
#
_entry.id   AF-A0A1H8KF52-F1
#
_cell.length_a   1.000
_cell.length_b   1.000
_cell.length_c   1.000
_cell.angle_alpha   90.00
_cell.angle_beta   90.00
_cell.angle_gamma   90.00
#
_symmetry.space_group_name_H-M   'P 1'
#
loop_
_entity.id
_entity.type
_entity.pdbx_description
1 polymer ?
#
loop_
_entity_poly.entity_id
_entity_poly.type
_entity_poly.pdbx_seq_one_letter_code
_entity_poly.pdbx_strand_id
1 'polypeptide(L)'
;MGSVTKQPREPHAQRSVPAHSLAQVEPDHAGEFIPRPFSLTSAELGGLTATLANEPTHVRAWVRYPAIAEHVQALALAWTPRAVYVEWEDGGIHRAWIWAPAVERAAPSQSAATPTPPRQHEKVVTVRDTRPLVELVNAQLAQIGAEFVTAMAQPAGPFAAIVFGTIEDHGVRLEFFTAPLTSACAVHLFDMTAKKILTEWVTTPTFATAIETYPWDLAINTLFSREPNEDG
;
A
#
# COMPACT_ATOMS: atom_id res chain seq x y z
N MET A 1 -25.53 -49.92 37.65
CA MET A 1 -25.00 -49.63 36.30
C MET A 1 -25.87 -48.51 35.74
N GLY A 2 -25.60 -47.24 36.00
CA GLY A 2 -24.44 -46.48 35.54
C GLY A 2 -25.01 -45.31 34.74
N SER A 3 -25.60 -44.34 35.44
CA SER A 3 -26.23 -43.17 34.84
C SER A 3 -25.19 -42.37 34.08
N VAL A 4 -25.31 -42.32 32.75
CA VAL A 4 -24.50 -41.43 31.91
C VAL A 4 -25.03 -40.02 32.11
N THR A 5 -24.33 -39.27 32.97
CA THR A 5 -24.55 -37.84 33.16
C THR A 5 -24.18 -37.13 31.85
N LYS A 6 -25.20 -36.69 31.11
CA LYS A 6 -25.05 -35.79 29.97
C LYS A 6 -24.52 -34.47 30.51
N GLN A 7 -23.21 -34.23 30.40
CA GLN A 7 -22.62 -32.92 30.65
C GLN A 7 -23.35 -31.88 29.78
N PRO A 8 -23.88 -30.79 30.36
CA PRO A 8 -24.28 -29.64 29.57
C PRO A 8 -23.01 -29.07 28.92
N ARG A 9 -22.99 -28.95 27.60
CA ARG A 9 -21.98 -28.13 26.92
C ARG A 9 -22.13 -26.71 27.47
N GLU A 10 -21.16 -26.25 28.24
CA GLU A 10 -21.08 -24.85 28.63
C GLU A 10 -21.10 -23.99 27.37
N PRO A 11 -21.99 -22.98 27.27
CA PRO A 11 -21.87 -22.01 26.20
C PRO A 11 -20.53 -21.31 26.38
N HIS A 12 -19.64 -21.39 25.38
CA HIS A 12 -18.41 -20.61 25.34
C HIS A 12 -18.77 -19.13 25.49
N ALA A 13 -18.72 -18.61 26.72
CA ALA A 13 -19.06 -17.24 27.02
C ALA A 13 -18.05 -16.36 26.31
N GLN A 14 -18.47 -15.72 25.22
CA GLN A 14 -17.64 -14.77 24.49
C GLN A 14 -17.21 -13.68 25.48
N ARG A 15 -15.90 -13.52 25.64
CA ARG A 15 -15.33 -12.55 26.58
C ARG A 15 -15.59 -11.15 26.04
N SER A 16 -16.08 -10.26 26.88
CA SER A 16 -16.41 -8.89 26.51
C SER A 16 -15.52 -7.90 27.23
N VAL A 17 -15.04 -6.87 26.54
CA VAL A 17 -14.17 -5.81 27.08
C VAL A 17 -14.62 -4.44 26.58
N PRO A 18 -14.37 -3.33 27.29
CA PRO A 18 -14.64 -2.00 26.74
C PRO A 18 -13.86 -1.77 25.44
N ALA A 19 -14.49 -1.31 24.37
CA ALA A 19 -13.84 -1.21 23.05
C ALA A 19 -12.61 -0.29 23.07
N HIS A 20 -12.68 0.81 23.83
CA HIS A 20 -11.57 1.76 23.99
C HIS A 20 -10.35 1.20 24.73
N SER A 21 -10.47 0.02 25.36
CA SER A 21 -9.32 -0.64 26.02
C SER A 21 -8.41 -1.36 25.02
N LEU A 22 -8.90 -1.63 23.81
CA LEU A 22 -8.11 -2.20 22.72
C LEU A 22 -7.49 -1.05 21.91
N ALA A 23 -6.22 -0.77 22.19
CA ALA A 23 -5.48 0.32 21.56
C ALA A 23 -5.07 -0.02 20.12
N GLN A 24 -4.81 1.02 19.33
CA GLN A 24 -4.11 0.87 18.06
C GLN A 24 -2.68 0.37 18.32
N VAL A 25 -2.24 -0.59 17.51
CA VAL A 25 -0.87 -1.13 17.54
C VAL A 25 -0.24 -0.84 16.18
N GLU A 26 0.99 -0.35 16.21
CA GLU A 26 1.78 -0.05 15.02
C GLU A 26 3.17 -0.68 15.16
N PRO A 27 3.82 -1.06 14.06
CA PRO A 27 5.20 -1.50 14.09
C PRO A 27 6.14 -0.38 14.54
N ASP A 28 7.24 -0.76 15.17
CA ASP A 28 8.33 0.18 15.42
C ASP A 28 9.11 0.40 14.11
N HIS A 29 9.05 1.62 13.60
CA HIS A 29 9.69 2.01 12.35
C HIS A 29 11.02 2.76 12.56
N ALA A 30 11.61 2.72 13.76
CA ALA A 30 12.95 3.26 14.06
C ALA A 30 13.21 4.71 13.58
N GLY A 31 12.15 5.53 13.49
CA GLY A 31 12.23 6.94 13.07
C GLY A 31 11.95 7.21 11.58
N GLU A 32 11.68 6.18 10.77
CA GLU A 32 11.26 6.35 9.38
C GLU A 32 9.82 6.93 9.32
N PHE A 33 9.57 7.88 8.42
CA PHE A 33 8.24 8.48 8.25
C PHE A 33 7.32 7.50 7.51
N ILE A 34 6.79 6.52 8.23
CA ILE A 34 5.82 5.55 7.70
C ILE A 34 4.41 6.03 8.05
N PRO A 35 3.54 6.26 7.05
CA PRO A 35 2.21 6.76 7.32
C PRO A 35 1.37 5.72 8.02
N ARG A 36 0.73 6.18 9.08
CA ARG A 36 0.04 5.36 10.06
C ARG A 36 -1.42 5.16 9.67
N PRO A 37 -2.00 3.97 9.90
CA PRO A 37 -3.42 3.79 9.69
C PRO A 37 -4.20 4.64 10.70
N PHE A 38 -5.42 5.05 10.33
CA PHE A 38 -6.34 5.68 11.27
C PHE A 38 -7.20 4.59 11.92
N SER A 39 -7.04 4.41 13.24
CA SER A 39 -8.03 3.71 14.05
C SER A 39 -9.16 4.66 14.44
N LEU A 40 -10.37 4.10 14.62
CA LEU A 40 -11.45 4.82 15.27
C LEU A 40 -11.05 5.23 16.69
N THR A 41 -11.40 6.47 17.04
CA THR A 41 -11.22 7.05 18.36
C THR A 41 -12.23 6.50 19.36
N SER A 42 -11.95 6.65 20.66
CA SER A 42 -12.87 6.27 21.73
C SER A 42 -14.25 6.94 21.61
N ALA A 43 -14.29 8.18 21.12
CA ALA A 43 -15.52 8.92 20.87
C ALA A 43 -16.34 8.30 19.74
N GLU A 44 -15.69 7.93 18.63
CA GLU A 44 -16.34 7.28 17.48
C GLU A 44 -16.87 5.88 17.83
N LEU A 45 -16.15 5.14 18.67
CA LEU A 45 -16.58 3.84 19.21
C LEU A 45 -17.80 3.95 20.13
N GLY A 46 -18.08 5.14 20.67
CA GLY A 46 -19.29 5.42 21.47
C GLY A 46 -19.35 4.70 22.81
N GLY A 47 -18.20 4.37 23.41
CA GLY A 47 -18.14 3.69 24.72
C GLY A 47 -18.70 2.27 24.74
N LEU A 48 -18.88 1.65 23.57
CA LEU A 48 -19.44 0.31 23.45
C LEU A 48 -18.52 -0.77 24.05
N THR A 49 -19.15 -1.87 24.46
CA THR A 49 -18.42 -3.08 24.83
C THR A 49 -18.15 -3.90 23.56
N ALA A 50 -16.90 -4.28 23.38
CA ALA A 50 -16.44 -5.17 22.34
C ALA A 50 -16.55 -6.63 22.78
N THR A 51 -17.11 -7.46 21.92
CA THR A 51 -17.05 -8.91 22.03
C THR A 51 -15.71 -9.37 21.43
N LEU A 52 -14.91 -10.08 22.22
CA LEU A 52 -13.67 -10.69 21.75
C LEU A 52 -14.00 -11.93 20.92
N ALA A 53 -13.26 -12.10 19.83
CA ALA A 53 -13.29 -13.32 19.05
C ALA A 53 -12.70 -14.46 19.88
N ASN A 54 -13.40 -15.59 19.97
CA ASN A 54 -12.84 -16.80 20.58
C ASN A 54 -11.65 -17.32 19.75
N GLU A 55 -11.74 -17.18 18.43
CA GLU A 55 -10.67 -17.43 17.47
C GLU A 55 -10.64 -16.27 16.48
N PRO A 56 -9.45 -15.73 16.13
CA PRO A 56 -9.32 -14.69 15.11
C PRO A 56 -10.02 -15.09 13.80
N THR A 57 -10.92 -14.26 13.30
CA THR A 57 -11.70 -14.57 12.09
C THR A 57 -11.12 -13.86 10.88
N HIS A 58 -10.86 -14.58 9.78
CA HIS A 58 -10.38 -13.96 8.55
C HIS A 58 -11.40 -12.98 7.96
N VAL A 59 -10.94 -11.76 7.69
CA VAL A 59 -11.72 -10.67 7.12
C VAL A 59 -10.92 -9.93 6.07
N ARG A 60 -11.61 -9.18 5.22
CA ARG A 60 -11.01 -8.12 4.41
C ARG A 60 -11.49 -6.78 4.96
N ALA A 61 -10.59 -5.83 5.12
CA ALA A 61 -10.90 -4.56 5.73
C ALA A 61 -10.36 -3.40 4.89
N TRP A 62 -11.19 -2.39 4.68
CA TRP A 62 -10.73 -1.11 4.13
C TRP A 62 -10.08 -0.29 5.25
N VAL A 63 -8.76 -0.16 5.21
CA VAL A 63 -7.96 0.62 6.15
C VAL A 63 -7.63 1.97 5.53
N ARG A 64 -7.82 3.03 6.30
CA ARG A 64 -7.50 4.41 5.88
C ARG A 64 -6.15 4.80 6.44
N TYR A 65 -5.31 5.35 5.57
CA TYR A 65 -4.08 6.06 5.89
C TYR A 65 -4.27 7.55 5.55
N PRO A 66 -3.39 8.47 6.02
CA PRO A 66 -3.47 9.90 5.73
C PRO A 66 -3.74 10.28 4.27
N ALA A 67 -3.27 9.48 3.30
CA ALA A 67 -3.46 9.74 1.88
C ALA A 67 -4.21 8.66 1.11
N ILE A 68 -4.23 7.41 1.58
CA ILE A 68 -4.71 6.28 0.79
C ILE A 68 -5.70 5.45 1.58
N ALA A 69 -6.50 4.66 0.86
CA ALA A 69 -7.29 3.59 1.43
C ALA A 69 -6.81 2.29 0.81
N GLU A 70 -6.55 1.30 1.64
CA GLU A 70 -6.09 0.00 1.19
C GLU A 70 -7.06 -1.08 1.66
N HIS A 71 -7.23 -2.09 0.81
CA HIS A 71 -8.04 -3.26 1.15
C HIS A 71 -7.11 -4.38 1.60
N VAL A 72 -7.01 -4.56 2.91
CA VAL A 72 -6.06 -5.51 3.51
C VAL A 72 -6.76 -6.82 3.88
N GLN A 73 -6.00 -7.92 3.81
CA GLN A 73 -6.41 -9.18 4.40
C GLN A 73 -6.03 -9.15 5.88
N ALA A 74 -7.02 -9.31 6.76
CA ALA A 74 -6.86 -9.12 8.19
C ALA A 74 -7.54 -10.23 9.00
N LEU A 75 -7.31 -10.19 10.31
CA LEU A 75 -7.95 -11.03 11.32
C LEU A 75 -8.81 -10.15 12.23
N ALA A 76 -10.11 -10.42 12.30
CA ALA A 76 -11.00 -9.81 13.28
C ALA A 76 -10.76 -10.44 14.66
N LEU A 77 -10.28 -9.63 15.59
CA LEU A 77 -9.96 -10.02 16.96
C LEU A 77 -11.07 -9.65 17.95
N ALA A 78 -11.83 -8.59 17.66
CA ALA A 78 -12.97 -8.17 18.46
C ALA A 78 -13.96 -7.37 17.62
N TRP A 79 -15.21 -7.24 18.06
CA TRP A 79 -16.20 -6.41 17.38
C TRP A 79 -17.19 -5.76 18.33
N THR A 80 -17.73 -4.64 17.88
CA THR A 80 -18.93 -4.00 18.39
C THR A 80 -19.98 -3.99 17.28
N PRO A 81 -21.24 -3.60 17.53
CA PRO A 81 -22.20 -3.38 16.45
C PRO A 81 -21.76 -2.36 15.41
N ARG A 82 -20.80 -1.48 15.73
CA ARG A 82 -20.36 -0.37 14.87
C ARG A 82 -19.00 -0.58 14.23
N ALA A 83 -18.12 -1.35 14.85
CA ALA A 83 -16.72 -1.41 14.49
C ALA A 83 -16.13 -2.79 14.74
N VAL A 84 -15.07 -3.13 14.02
CA VAL A 84 -14.30 -4.37 14.16
C VAL A 84 -12.86 -4.01 14.46
N TYR A 85 -12.28 -4.64 15.47
CA TYR A 85 -10.87 -4.55 15.80
C TYR A 85 -10.14 -5.62 14.99
N VAL A 86 -9.30 -5.18 14.08
CA VAL A 86 -8.62 -6.04 13.12
C VAL A 86 -7.11 -6.00 13.32
N GLU A 87 -6.46 -7.11 13.01
CA GLU A 87 -5.01 -7.26 12.95
C GLU A 87 -4.60 -7.62 11.52
N TRP A 88 -3.55 -6.98 11.00
CA TRP A 88 -2.96 -7.33 9.71
C TRP A 88 -1.45 -7.13 9.75
N GLU A 89 -0.76 -7.68 8.75
CA GLU A 89 0.68 -7.58 8.58
C GLU A 89 1.00 -6.73 7.34
N ASP A 90 1.75 -5.65 7.54
CA ASP A 90 2.27 -4.78 6.50
C ASP A 90 3.52 -4.04 7.02
N GLY A 91 4.72 -4.53 6.67
CA GLY A 91 5.96 -4.02 7.27
C GLY A 91 6.03 -4.21 8.80
N GLY A 92 5.20 -5.10 9.35
CA GLY A 92 5.02 -5.37 10.77
C GLY A 92 3.55 -5.57 11.15
N ILE A 93 3.29 -5.84 12.42
CA ILE A 93 1.92 -6.08 12.92
C ILE A 93 1.23 -4.76 13.23
N HIS A 94 0.08 -4.56 12.60
CA HIS A 94 -0.83 -3.46 12.88
C HIS A 94 -2.10 -3.96 13.53
N ARG A 95 -2.68 -3.15 14.41
CA ARG A 95 -4.05 -3.36 14.91
C ARG A 95 -4.81 -2.05 14.97
N ALA A 96 -6.05 -2.05 14.51
CA ALA A 96 -6.88 -0.85 14.54
C ALA A 96 -8.37 -1.20 14.60
N TRP A 97 -9.16 -0.24 15.10
CA TRP A 97 -10.61 -0.27 14.94
C TRP A 97 -11.01 0.29 13.59
N ILE A 98 -11.81 -0.47 12.86
CA ILE A 98 -12.36 -0.12 11.55
C ILE A 98 -13.89 -0.16 11.63
N TRP A 99 -14.57 0.75 10.93
CA TRP A 99 -16.03 0.74 10.84
C TRP A 99 -16.52 -0.62 10.31
N ALA A 100 -17.54 -1.21 10.94
CA ALA A 100 -18.05 -2.52 10.56
C ALA A 100 -18.50 -2.61 9.09
N PRO A 101 -19.13 -1.57 8.49
CA PRO A 101 -19.45 -1.56 7.06
C PRO A 101 -18.22 -1.58 6.12
N ALA A 102 -17.03 -1.27 6.63
CA ALA A 102 -15.77 -1.31 5.90
C ALA A 102 -15.04 -2.66 6.06
N VAL A 103 -15.67 -3.65 6.70
CA VAL A 103 -15.10 -4.98 6.93
C VAL A 103 -16.01 -6.06 6.34
N GLU A 104 -15.43 -6.86 5.46
CA GLU A 104 -16.07 -7.98 4.78
C GLU A 104 -15.55 -9.30 5.38
N ARG A 105 -16.45 -10.28 5.58
CA ARG A 105 -16.00 -11.62 5.99
C ARG A 105 -15.30 -12.28 4.82
N ALA A 106 -14.06 -12.73 5.02
CA ALA A 106 -13.41 -13.60 4.08
C ALA A 106 -13.99 -15.01 4.29
N ALA A 107 -14.55 -15.62 3.24
CA ALA A 107 -15.01 -17.00 3.34
C ALA A 107 -13.83 -17.90 3.74
N PRO A 108 -13.99 -18.85 4.69
CA PRO A 108 -12.97 -19.86 4.92
C PRO A 108 -12.80 -20.63 3.62
N SER A 109 -11.60 -20.62 3.07
CA SER A 109 -11.25 -21.26 1.81
C SER A 109 -11.73 -22.71 1.79
N GLN A 110 -12.81 -22.99 1.06
CA GLN A 110 -13.12 -24.36 0.67
C GLN A 110 -12.07 -24.79 -0.35
N SER A 111 -11.13 -25.60 0.13
CA SER A 111 -10.24 -26.38 -0.71
C SER A 111 -11.10 -27.41 -1.47
N ALA A 112 -11.38 -27.16 -2.75
CA ALA A 112 -11.26 -28.11 -3.86
C ALA A 112 -12.05 -27.67 -5.12
N ALA A 113 -11.35 -27.80 -6.26
CA ALA A 113 -11.86 -27.93 -7.63
C ALA A 113 -12.41 -26.67 -8.34
N THR A 114 -11.51 -25.91 -8.97
CA THR A 114 -11.35 -25.74 -10.44
C THR A 114 -10.13 -24.82 -10.64
N PRO A 115 -9.17 -25.12 -11.54
CA PRO A 115 -8.05 -24.21 -11.77
C PRO A 115 -8.53 -23.04 -12.62
N THR A 116 -9.16 -22.07 -11.98
CA THR A 116 -9.18 -20.70 -12.48
C THR A 116 -7.72 -20.25 -12.47
N PRO A 117 -7.16 -19.68 -13.56
CA PRO A 117 -5.78 -19.22 -13.55
C PRO A 117 -5.60 -18.29 -12.36
N PRO A 118 -4.47 -18.38 -11.63
CA PRO A 118 -4.26 -17.59 -10.45
C PRO A 118 -4.42 -16.13 -10.86
N ARG A 119 -5.47 -15.46 -10.36
CA ARG A 119 -5.39 -14.02 -10.19
C ARG A 119 -4.33 -13.85 -9.12
N GLN A 120 -3.10 -13.75 -9.61
CA GLN A 120 -1.95 -13.31 -8.85
C GLN A 120 -2.44 -12.12 -8.04
N HIS A 121 -2.22 -12.18 -6.72
CA HIS A 121 -2.36 -11.00 -5.89
C HIS A 121 -1.44 -9.97 -6.54
N GLU A 122 -2.00 -9.07 -7.35
CA GLU A 122 -1.27 -7.95 -7.90
C GLU A 122 -0.70 -7.26 -6.67
N LYS A 123 0.62 -7.36 -6.50
CA LYS A 123 1.36 -6.44 -5.66
C LYS A 123 0.92 -5.07 -6.14
N VAL A 124 -0.01 -4.45 -5.40
CA VAL A 124 -0.42 -3.08 -5.67
C VAL A 124 0.83 -2.28 -5.37
N VAL A 125 1.58 -1.96 -6.42
CA VAL A 125 2.80 -1.18 -6.29
C VAL A 125 2.36 0.22 -5.86
N THR A 126 2.57 0.53 -4.59
CA THR A 126 2.23 1.85 -4.07
C THR A 126 3.32 2.83 -4.47
N VAL A 127 2.99 4.13 -4.50
CA VAL A 127 3.98 5.18 -4.78
C VAL A 127 5.16 5.17 -3.79
N ARG A 128 4.99 4.54 -2.61
CA ARG A 128 6.02 4.45 -1.58
C ARG A 128 6.97 3.27 -1.79
N ASP A 129 6.53 2.25 -2.51
CA ASP A 129 7.35 1.12 -2.90
C ASP A 129 8.22 1.50 -4.11
N THR A 130 9.18 2.38 -3.86
CA THR A 130 10.07 2.91 -4.91
C THR A 130 10.93 1.83 -5.56
N ARG A 131 11.27 0.77 -4.84
CA ARG A 131 12.10 -0.32 -5.38
C ARG A 131 11.40 -1.09 -6.52
N PRO A 132 10.18 -1.63 -6.34
CA PRO A 132 9.42 -2.21 -7.46
C PRO A 132 9.18 -1.23 -8.62
N LEU A 133 8.96 0.07 -8.33
CA LEU A 133 8.80 1.08 -9.36
C LEU A 133 10.08 1.27 -10.20
N VAL A 134 11.23 1.33 -9.54
CA VAL A 134 12.53 1.42 -10.23
C VAL A 134 12.82 0.15 -11.03
N GLU A 135 12.50 -1.04 -10.51
CA GLU A 135 12.64 -2.30 -11.25
C GLU A 135 11.82 -2.29 -12.55
N LEU A 136 10.59 -1.74 -12.52
CA LEU A 136 9.77 -1.56 -13.72
C LEU A 136 10.37 -0.53 -14.70
N VAL A 137 10.89 0.59 -14.19
CA VAL A 137 11.57 1.60 -15.01
C VAL A 137 12.80 0.99 -15.69
N ASN A 138 13.64 0.26 -14.95
CA ASN A 138 14.82 -0.39 -15.51
C ASN A 138 14.46 -1.48 -16.53
N ALA A 139 13.33 -2.17 -16.37
CA ALA A 139 12.84 -3.10 -17.38
C ALA A 139 12.47 -2.41 -18.70
N GLN A 140 12.02 -1.14 -18.67
CA GLN A 140 11.79 -0.34 -19.88
C GLN A 140 13.08 0.24 -20.44
N LEU A 141 13.93 0.82 -19.59
CA LEU A 141 15.22 1.38 -20.00
C LEU A 141 16.14 0.33 -20.64
N ALA A 142 16.12 -0.92 -20.14
CA ALA A 142 16.90 -2.01 -20.71
C ALA A 142 16.53 -2.32 -22.17
N GLN A 143 15.28 -2.06 -22.60
CA GLN A 143 14.85 -2.26 -23.99
C GLN A 143 15.47 -1.24 -24.93
N ILE A 144 15.88 -0.08 -24.42
CA ILE A 144 16.54 0.99 -25.16
C ILE A 144 18.04 1.11 -24.84
N GLY A 145 18.60 0.11 -24.13
CA GLY A 145 20.02 0.04 -23.81
C GLY A 145 20.49 0.95 -22.68
N ALA A 146 19.57 1.55 -21.91
CA ALA A 146 19.87 2.42 -20.78
C ALA A 146 19.62 1.71 -19.44
N GLU A 147 20.22 2.23 -18.36
CA GLU A 147 19.98 1.75 -17.00
C GLU A 147 19.92 2.95 -16.05
N PHE A 148 18.94 2.96 -15.15
CA PHE A 148 18.87 3.90 -14.04
C PHE A 148 19.49 3.28 -12.79
N VAL A 149 20.57 3.90 -12.32
CA VAL A 149 21.28 3.53 -11.11
C VAL A 149 20.78 4.38 -9.95
N THR A 150 20.01 3.78 -9.05
CA THR A 150 19.49 4.46 -7.86
C THR A 150 20.62 4.86 -6.91
N ALA A 151 20.68 6.14 -6.56
CA ALA A 151 21.53 6.66 -5.50
C ALA A 151 20.77 6.79 -4.17
N MET A 152 19.53 7.29 -4.22
CA MET A 152 18.69 7.52 -3.05
C MET A 152 17.22 7.58 -3.44
N ALA A 153 16.33 7.10 -2.58
CA ALA A 153 14.90 7.33 -2.69
C ALA A 153 14.40 8.11 -1.47
N GLN A 154 13.49 9.05 -1.67
CA GLN A 154 12.82 9.75 -0.58
C GLN A 154 11.32 9.94 -0.87
N PRO A 155 10.45 9.81 0.15
CA PRO A 155 9.05 10.20 0.04
C PRO A 155 8.93 11.72 -0.20
N ALA A 156 8.12 12.13 -1.17
CA ALA A 156 7.85 13.53 -1.48
C ALA A 156 6.42 13.91 -1.07
N GLY A 157 6.06 13.53 0.15
CA GLY A 157 4.70 13.64 0.66
C GLY A 157 3.91 12.35 0.50
N PRO A 158 2.61 12.37 0.75
CA PRO A 158 1.87 11.14 0.97
C PRO A 158 1.34 10.53 -0.34
N PHE A 159 1.50 11.25 -1.46
CA PHE A 159 1.08 10.89 -2.83
C PHE A 159 2.23 10.88 -3.83
N ALA A 160 3.48 11.08 -3.39
CA ALA A 160 4.61 11.15 -4.30
C ALA A 160 5.86 10.57 -3.67
N ALA A 161 6.74 10.06 -4.53
CA ALA A 161 8.08 9.63 -4.17
C ALA A 161 9.06 10.09 -5.23
N ILE A 162 10.26 10.47 -4.80
CA ILE A 162 11.33 10.92 -5.67
C ILE A 162 12.51 9.97 -5.50
N VAL A 163 13.01 9.45 -6.61
CA VAL A 163 14.20 8.61 -6.66
C VAL A 163 15.29 9.34 -7.42
N PHE A 164 16.40 9.61 -6.74
CA PHE A 164 17.58 10.23 -7.31
C PHE A 164 18.53 9.14 -7.78
N GLY A 165 19.15 9.36 -8.93
CA GLY A 165 20.09 8.41 -9.50
C GLY A 165 20.80 8.96 -10.73
N THR A 166 21.42 8.06 -11.47
CA THR A 166 22.09 8.39 -12.72
C THR A 166 21.63 7.47 -13.84
N ILE A 167 21.62 8.01 -15.06
CA ILE A 167 21.52 7.23 -16.30
C ILE A 167 22.73 7.61 -17.14
N GLU A 168 23.62 6.65 -17.42
CA GLU A 168 24.87 6.90 -18.16
C GLU A 168 25.61 8.17 -17.66
N ASP A 169 25.88 8.21 -16.36
CA ASP A 169 26.54 9.33 -15.65
C ASP A 169 25.79 10.68 -15.64
N HIS A 170 24.58 10.78 -16.22
CA HIS A 170 23.74 11.97 -16.12
C HIS A 170 22.91 11.92 -14.84
N GLY A 171 23.04 12.96 -14.01
CA GLY A 171 22.24 13.10 -12.79
C GLY A 171 20.78 13.35 -13.11
N VAL A 172 19.92 12.40 -12.76
CA VAL A 172 18.47 12.49 -13.00
C VAL A 172 17.70 12.15 -11.73
N ARG A 173 16.47 12.63 -11.67
CA ARG A 173 15.52 12.17 -10.66
C ARG A 173 14.23 11.69 -11.31
N LEU A 174 13.76 10.54 -10.84
CA LEU A 174 12.47 9.99 -11.14
C LEU A 174 11.47 10.50 -10.11
N GLU A 175 10.34 11.04 -10.57
CA GLU A 175 9.24 11.43 -9.68
C GLU A 175 8.02 10.58 -10.00
N PHE A 176 7.50 9.91 -8.99
CA PHE A 176 6.27 9.14 -9.06
C PHE A 176 5.21 9.88 -8.29
N PHE A 177 4.02 10.04 -8.88
CA PHE A 177 2.92 10.75 -8.23
C PHE A 177 1.58 10.07 -8.47
N THR A 178 0.72 10.17 -7.46
CA THR A 178 -0.68 9.74 -7.52
C THR A 178 -1.57 10.98 -7.35
N ALA A 179 -2.36 11.29 -8.37
CA ALA A 179 -3.30 12.39 -8.32
C ALA A 179 -4.41 12.07 -7.29
N PRO A 180 -4.59 12.88 -6.22
CA PRO A 180 -5.48 12.54 -5.11
C PRO A 180 -6.97 12.53 -5.50
N LEU A 181 -7.33 13.25 -6.56
CA LEU A 181 -8.73 13.38 -7.02
C LEU A 181 -9.15 12.23 -7.94
N THR A 182 -8.24 11.75 -8.79
CA THR A 182 -8.53 10.77 -9.84
C THR A 182 -7.89 9.41 -9.57
N SER A 183 -7.05 9.30 -8.53
CA SER A 183 -6.18 8.15 -8.27
C SER A 183 -5.29 7.80 -9.47
N ALA A 184 -5.06 8.74 -10.38
CA ALA A 184 -4.21 8.52 -11.54
C ALA A 184 -2.74 8.53 -11.11
N CYS A 185 -2.00 7.51 -11.50
CA CYS A 185 -0.57 7.38 -11.33
C CYS A 185 0.15 7.97 -12.53
N ALA A 186 1.29 8.58 -12.29
CA ALA A 186 2.14 9.12 -13.33
C ALA A 186 3.61 9.18 -12.88
N VAL A 187 4.48 9.24 -13.88
CA VAL A 187 5.94 9.19 -13.72
C VAL A 187 6.59 10.34 -14.49
N HIS A 188 7.66 10.88 -13.91
CA HIS A 188 8.52 11.88 -14.50
C HIS A 188 9.97 11.48 -14.47
N LEU A 189 10.68 11.80 -15.55
CA LEU A 189 12.12 11.91 -15.55
C LEU A 189 12.51 13.40 -15.63
N PHE A 190 13.25 13.86 -14.63
CA PHE A 190 13.76 15.22 -14.53
C PHE A 190 15.27 15.20 -14.62
N ASP A 191 15.82 15.99 -15.55
CA ASP A 191 17.27 16.19 -15.68
C ASP A 191 17.72 17.24 -14.66
N MET A 192 18.60 16.84 -13.76
CA MET A 192 19.13 17.73 -12.73
C MET A 192 20.13 18.75 -13.28
N THR A 193 20.74 18.47 -14.42
CA THR A 193 21.72 19.33 -15.09
C THR A 193 21.02 20.46 -15.83
N ALA A 194 20.09 20.14 -16.74
CA ALA A 194 19.29 21.14 -17.45
C ALA A 194 18.14 21.71 -16.61
N LYS A 195 17.88 21.16 -15.41
CA LYS A 195 16.80 21.54 -14.50
C LYS A 195 15.42 21.57 -15.17
N LYS A 196 15.16 20.61 -16.06
CA LYS A 196 13.91 20.52 -16.83
C LYS A 196 13.32 19.12 -16.79
N ILE A 197 12.00 19.05 -16.89
CA ILE A 197 11.28 17.80 -17.15
C ILE A 197 11.52 17.43 -18.62
N LEU A 198 11.97 16.20 -18.86
CA LEU A 198 12.39 15.78 -20.19
C LEU A 198 11.22 15.48 -21.13
N THR A 199 10.08 15.06 -20.59
CA THR A 199 8.86 14.80 -21.38
C THR A 199 7.58 14.94 -20.54
N GLU A 200 6.48 15.28 -21.21
CA GLU A 200 5.14 15.38 -20.63
C GLU A 200 4.71 14.06 -19.96
N TRP A 201 4.02 14.15 -18.82
CA TRP A 201 3.53 12.98 -18.10
C TRP A 201 2.41 12.28 -18.83
N VAL A 202 2.25 10.99 -18.55
CA VAL A 202 1.03 10.23 -18.87
C VAL A 202 0.31 9.88 -17.58
N THR A 203 -0.97 10.26 -17.47
CA THR A 203 -1.82 9.92 -16.34
C THR A 203 -2.58 8.63 -16.64
N THR A 204 -2.33 7.59 -15.85
CA THR A 204 -2.97 6.28 -16.04
C THR A 204 -3.46 5.73 -14.69
N PRO A 205 -4.31 4.70 -14.67
CA PRO A 205 -4.81 4.16 -13.39
C PRO A 205 -3.75 3.48 -12.52
N THR A 206 -2.60 3.08 -13.07
CA THR A 206 -1.55 2.32 -12.35
C THR A 206 -0.15 2.81 -12.71
N PHE A 207 0.81 2.64 -11.80
CA PHE A 207 2.20 2.97 -12.10
C PHE A 207 2.80 2.11 -13.20
N ALA A 208 2.42 0.83 -13.29
CA ALA A 208 2.90 -0.06 -14.35
C ALA A 208 2.54 0.48 -15.73
N THR A 209 1.27 0.85 -15.94
CA THR A 209 0.81 1.42 -17.22
C THR A 209 1.42 2.81 -17.47
N ALA A 210 1.60 3.63 -16.42
CA ALA A 210 2.26 4.93 -16.56
C ALA A 210 3.71 4.77 -17.03
N ILE A 211 4.45 3.81 -16.46
CA ILE A 211 5.83 3.50 -16.82
C ILE A 211 5.92 2.90 -18.23
N GLU A 212 5.03 1.98 -18.60
CA GLU A 212 4.99 1.38 -19.93
C GLU A 212 4.66 2.39 -21.03
N THR A 213 3.77 3.35 -20.74
CA THR A 213 3.32 4.36 -21.71
C THR A 213 4.24 5.58 -21.74
N TYR A 214 5.16 5.71 -20.78
CA TYR A 214 6.08 6.84 -20.74
C TYR A 214 7.04 6.78 -21.94
N PRO A 215 7.22 7.89 -22.67
CA PRO A 215 8.09 7.94 -23.86
C PRO A 215 9.57 7.97 -23.47
N TRP A 216 10.08 6.83 -22.97
CA TRP A 216 11.46 6.68 -22.50
C TRP A 216 12.48 6.99 -23.59
N ASP A 217 12.23 6.57 -24.82
CA ASP A 217 13.08 6.86 -25.98
C ASP A 217 13.24 8.37 -26.20
N LEU A 218 12.14 9.14 -26.18
CA LEU A 218 12.19 10.60 -26.33
C LEU A 218 12.89 11.26 -25.15
N ALA A 219 12.61 10.83 -23.92
CA ALA A 219 13.21 11.37 -22.71
C ALA A 219 14.72 11.15 -22.68
N ILE A 220 15.18 9.94 -23.03
CA ILE A 220 16.60 9.56 -23.05
C ILE A 220 17.32 10.24 -24.23
N ASN A 221 16.71 10.30 -25.41
CA ASN A 221 17.27 11.09 -26.51
C ASN A 221 17.40 12.57 -26.15
N THR A 222 16.45 13.13 -25.40
CA THR A 222 16.52 14.52 -24.91
C THR A 222 17.60 14.69 -23.85
N LEU A 223 17.82 13.68 -23.00
CA LEU A 223 18.90 13.68 -22.00
C LEU A 223 20.28 13.73 -22.66
N PHE A 224 20.47 12.98 -23.75
CA PHE A 224 21.74 12.94 -24.49
C PHE A 224 21.86 13.99 -25.59
N SER A 225 20.76 14.64 -25.96
CA SER A 225 20.77 15.77 -26.89
C SER A 225 21.37 16.98 -26.19
N ARG A 226 22.69 17.08 -26.26
CA ARG A 226 23.44 18.29 -25.93
C ARG A 226 22.93 19.41 -26.84
N GLU A 227 22.18 20.36 -26.29
CA GLU A 227 21.96 21.62 -27.00
C GLU A 227 23.34 22.22 -27.28
N PRO A 228 23.71 22.50 -28.54
CA PRO A 228 24.90 23.29 -28.79
C PRO A 228 24.65 24.66 -28.15
N ASN A 229 25.52 25.05 -27.21
CA ASN A 229 25.57 26.42 -26.70
C ASN A 229 25.49 27.40 -27.88
N GLU A 230 24.39 28.13 -28.00
CA GLU A 230 24.39 29.42 -28.70
C GLU A 230 25.08 30.44 -27.77
N ASP A 231 26.41 30.36 -27.71
CA ASP A 231 27.24 31.50 -27.35
C ASP A 231 27.51 32.28 -28.65
N GLY A 232 26.74 33.35 -28.85
CA GLY A 232 26.93 34.37 -29.89
C GLY A 232 26.92 35.76 -29.28
#